data_AF-A0A3Q3DD87-F1
#
_entry.id   AF-A0A3Q3DD87-F1
#
_cell.length_a   1.000
_cell.length_b   1.000
_cell.length_c   1.000
_cell.angle_alpha   90.00
_cell.angle_beta   90.00
_cell.angle_gamma   90.00
#
_symmetry.space_group_name_H-M   'P 1'
#
loop_
_entity.id
_entity.type
_entity.pdbx_description
1 polymer ?
#
loop_
_entity_poly.entity_id
_entity_poly.type
_entity_poly.pdbx_seq_one_letter_code
_entity_poly.pdbx_strand_id
1 'polypeptide(L)'
;TLRSRLTWAVMHQCNGACAEPDSDTEAGVGQGFKLGCISCKRRSEVKASATVEWYFKAKGEVDFVQIYTFSEMGPTIENEHFMDRLDWNGSKRSNDIQDASIYILNVTLNDSGTYRCFFNRILTYENYEFTTVVSKVVYLTVVDKATRGTASIVSEVMMYVSIIGLQVWLLIEMIYCYRKIAAAGEEALREAAYVDQLKSRIHVVQQKLCFSFPSRNAEYLAIASESKDNCAGAQVGE
;
A
#
# COMPACT_ATOMS: atom_id res chain seq x y z
N THR A 1 -7.64 20.34 42.34
CA THR A 1 -7.95 19.23 41.43
C THR A 1 -7.94 19.74 40.00
N LEU A 2 -7.07 19.14 39.18
CA LEU A 2 -6.57 19.64 37.89
C LEU A 2 -7.65 20.08 36.89
N ARG A 3 -7.58 21.34 36.45
CA ARG A 3 -8.11 21.74 35.14
C ARG A 3 -7.20 21.13 34.06
N SER A 4 -7.65 20.01 33.50
CA SER A 4 -7.09 19.41 32.29
C SER A 4 -7.08 20.43 31.16
N ARG A 5 -5.90 21.00 30.86
CA ARG A 5 -5.62 21.65 29.58
C ARG A 5 -5.34 20.52 28.59
N LEU A 6 -6.39 20.05 27.93
CA LEU A 6 -6.25 19.33 26.67
C LEU A 6 -5.66 20.32 25.66
N THR A 7 -4.35 20.23 25.47
CA THR A 7 -3.65 20.77 24.30
C THR A 7 -4.22 20.07 23.08
N TRP A 8 -5.09 20.77 22.37
CA TRP A 8 -5.50 20.42 21.02
C TRP A 8 -4.23 20.39 20.18
N ALA A 9 -3.78 19.19 19.80
CA ALA A 9 -2.84 19.05 18.71
C ALA A 9 -3.45 19.81 17.53
N VAL A 10 -2.72 20.82 17.02
CA VAL A 10 -3.06 21.50 15.78
C VAL A 10 -3.02 20.41 14.71
N MET A 11 -4.19 19.88 14.37
CA MET A 11 -4.39 19.04 13.21
C MET A 11 -4.03 19.93 12.03
N HIS A 12 -2.81 19.78 11.52
CA HIS A 12 -2.41 20.41 10.27
C HIS A 12 -3.49 20.03 9.26
N GLN A 13 -4.32 21.01 8.89
CA GLN A 13 -5.30 20.86 7.84
C GLN A 13 -4.46 20.60 6.59
N CYS A 14 -4.26 19.33 6.24
CA CYS A 14 -3.68 18.97 4.96
C CYS A 14 -4.63 19.55 3.92
N ASN A 15 -4.23 20.66 3.30
CA ASN A 15 -4.98 21.22 2.20
C ASN A 15 -4.94 20.17 1.09
N GLY A 16 -6.13 19.70 0.68
CA GLY A 16 -6.24 18.78 -0.44
C GLY A 16 -5.65 19.42 -1.69
N ALA A 17 -4.72 18.71 -2.34
CA ALA A 17 -4.25 19.05 -3.67
C ALA A 17 -5.18 18.40 -4.71
N CYS A 18 -5.41 19.09 -5.83
CA CYS A 18 -6.12 18.52 -6.96
C CYS A 18 -5.13 17.72 -7.81
N ALA A 19 -5.50 16.49 -8.16
CA ALA A 19 -4.76 15.64 -9.08
C ALA A 19 -5.64 15.32 -10.29
N GLU A 20 -5.02 15.17 -11.47
CA GLU A 20 -5.70 14.79 -12.70
C GLU A 20 -5.37 13.33 -13.05
N PRO A 21 -6.02 12.33 -12.44
CA PRO A 21 -5.89 10.95 -12.86
C PRO A 21 -6.62 10.73 -14.20
N ASP A 22 -6.10 9.82 -15.01
CA ASP A 22 -6.81 9.31 -16.18
C ASP A 22 -7.98 8.40 -15.74
N SER A 23 -9.05 8.40 -16.53
CA SER A 23 -10.21 7.54 -16.29
C SER A 23 -9.93 6.10 -16.68
N ASP A 24 -10.66 5.18 -16.06
CA ASP A 24 -10.74 3.79 -16.52
C ASP A 24 -11.25 3.73 -17.97
N THR A 25 -10.79 2.73 -18.72
CA THR A 25 -11.03 2.58 -20.17
C THR A 25 -11.83 1.34 -20.53
N GLU A 26 -12.07 0.44 -19.58
CA GLU A 26 -12.77 -0.84 -19.77
C GLU A 26 -14.03 -0.90 -18.91
N ALA A 27 -15.18 -1.15 -19.53
CA ALA A 27 -16.46 -1.30 -18.84
C ALA A 27 -17.10 -2.65 -19.17
N GLY A 28 -17.73 -3.27 -18.15
CA GLY A 28 -18.52 -4.50 -18.33
C GLY A 28 -19.90 -4.22 -18.90
N VAL A 29 -20.39 -5.05 -19.82
CA VAL A 29 -21.78 -4.97 -20.32
C VAL A 29 -22.78 -5.12 -19.17
N GLY A 30 -23.81 -4.29 -19.16
CA GLY A 30 -24.91 -4.30 -18.18
C GLY A 30 -24.53 -3.72 -16.81
N GLN A 31 -23.28 -3.32 -16.60
CA GLN A 31 -22.83 -2.67 -15.36
C GLN A 31 -22.89 -1.15 -15.51
N GLY A 32 -22.99 -0.44 -14.39
CA GLY A 32 -22.83 1.01 -14.36
C GLY A 32 -21.35 1.39 -14.37
N PHE A 33 -20.99 2.41 -15.15
CA PHE A 33 -19.60 2.82 -15.33
C PHE A 33 -19.42 4.31 -15.10
N LYS A 34 -18.35 4.68 -14.38
CA LYS A 34 -17.99 6.07 -14.12
C LYS A 34 -16.94 6.54 -15.12
N LEU A 35 -17.29 7.49 -15.97
CA LEU A 35 -16.32 8.21 -16.79
C LEU A 35 -15.75 9.37 -15.97
N GLY A 36 -14.48 9.26 -15.61
CA GLY A 36 -13.73 10.30 -14.92
C GLY A 36 -13.28 11.40 -15.88
N CYS A 37 -13.59 12.65 -15.58
CA CYS A 37 -12.94 13.77 -16.24
C CYS A 37 -12.64 14.84 -15.21
N ILE A 38 -11.37 14.98 -14.87
CA ILE A 38 -10.89 15.93 -13.88
C ILE A 38 -9.97 16.90 -14.59
N SER A 39 -10.21 18.19 -14.38
CA SER A 39 -9.28 19.24 -14.79
C SER A 39 -9.10 20.19 -13.64
N CYS A 40 -7.87 20.23 -13.12
CA CYS A 40 -7.50 21.07 -12.00
C CYS A 40 -7.18 22.48 -12.51
N LYS A 41 -7.58 23.49 -11.73
CA LYS A 41 -7.06 24.84 -11.96
C LYS A 41 -5.58 24.86 -11.62
N ARG A 42 -4.81 25.65 -12.38
CA ARG A 42 -3.38 25.87 -12.08
C ARG A 42 -3.16 26.49 -10.70
N ARG A 43 -4.15 27.23 -10.20
CA ARG A 43 -4.11 28.00 -8.97
C ARG A 43 -5.48 27.86 -8.28
N SER A 44 -5.51 27.27 -7.08
CA SER A 44 -6.76 26.84 -6.45
C SER A 44 -7.56 27.99 -5.82
N GLU A 45 -6.87 29.06 -5.41
CA GLU A 45 -7.47 30.22 -4.74
C GLU A 45 -8.31 31.12 -5.66
N VAL A 46 -8.10 31.05 -6.97
CA VAL A 46 -8.82 31.89 -7.94
C VAL A 46 -10.26 31.39 -8.08
N LYS A 47 -11.24 32.26 -7.86
CA LYS A 47 -12.66 31.93 -8.04
C LYS A 47 -12.94 31.66 -9.52
N ALA A 48 -13.70 30.61 -9.78
CA ALA A 48 -14.08 30.23 -11.12
C ALA A 48 -15.52 29.77 -11.17
N SER A 49 -16.20 30.04 -12.28
CA SER A 49 -17.43 29.34 -12.68
C SER A 49 -17.11 28.51 -13.91
N ALA A 50 -17.64 27.29 -13.97
CA ALA A 50 -17.34 26.32 -15.00
C ALA A 50 -18.61 25.72 -15.58
N THR A 51 -18.67 25.62 -16.90
CA THR A 51 -19.65 24.83 -17.64
C THR A 51 -18.94 23.65 -18.27
N VAL A 52 -19.56 22.48 -18.18
CA VAL A 52 -18.99 21.22 -18.70
C VAL A 52 -19.86 20.72 -19.84
N GLU A 53 -19.21 20.36 -20.93
CA GLU A 53 -19.86 19.74 -22.09
C GLU A 53 -19.18 18.41 -22.40
N TRP A 54 -19.98 17.38 -22.66
CA TRP A 54 -19.51 16.07 -23.09
C TRP A 54 -19.95 15.78 -24.51
N TYR A 55 -18.99 15.28 -25.27
CA TYR A 55 -19.16 14.83 -26.63
C TYR A 55 -18.81 13.35 -26.73
N PHE A 56 -19.56 12.64 -27.55
CA PHE A 56 -19.37 11.23 -27.86
C PHE A 56 -19.08 11.05 -29.34
N LYS A 57 -18.19 10.12 -29.63
CA LYS A 57 -17.87 9.66 -30.97
C LYS A 57 -17.88 8.14 -30.97
N ALA A 58 -18.84 7.55 -31.68
CA ALA A 58 -18.94 6.10 -31.81
C ALA A 58 -17.74 5.52 -32.59
N LYS A 59 -17.44 4.24 -32.34
CA LYS A 59 -16.37 3.54 -33.06
C LYS A 59 -16.73 3.37 -34.54
N GLY A 60 -16.07 4.13 -35.41
CA GLY A 60 -16.28 4.09 -36.87
C GLY A 60 -16.95 5.35 -37.44
N GLU A 61 -17.44 6.23 -36.59
CA GLU A 61 -17.96 7.54 -36.99
C GLU A 61 -16.84 8.59 -37.02
N VAL A 62 -17.06 9.71 -37.71
CA VAL A 62 -16.04 10.77 -37.88
C VAL A 62 -16.27 11.93 -36.90
N ASP A 63 -17.53 12.29 -36.68
CA ASP A 63 -17.91 13.49 -35.95
C ASP A 63 -18.24 13.24 -34.48
N PHE A 64 -18.12 14.29 -33.68
CA PHE A 64 -18.46 14.29 -32.27
C PHE A 64 -19.88 14.85 -32.10
N VAL A 65 -20.72 14.12 -31.37
CA VAL A 65 -22.08 14.55 -31.04
C VAL A 65 -22.14 14.95 -29.57
N GLN A 66 -22.76 16.07 -29.27
CA GLN A 66 -22.97 16.52 -27.88
C GLN A 66 -23.99 15.61 -27.19
N ILE A 67 -23.66 15.13 -26.00
CA ILE A 67 -24.49 14.17 -25.26
C ILE A 67 -24.97 14.71 -23.92
N TYR A 68 -24.19 15.57 -23.27
CA TYR A 68 -24.47 16.02 -21.92
C TYR A 68 -23.84 17.38 -21.65
N THR A 69 -24.62 18.28 -21.07
CA THR A 69 -24.17 19.61 -20.66
C THR A 69 -24.53 19.83 -19.20
N PHE A 70 -23.58 20.31 -18.41
CA PHE A 70 -23.79 20.67 -17.01
C PHE A 70 -23.42 22.13 -16.80
N SER A 71 -24.42 22.91 -16.40
CA SER A 71 -24.30 24.35 -16.13
C SER A 71 -24.94 24.69 -14.77
N GLU A 72 -24.94 25.97 -14.40
CA GLU A 72 -25.61 26.44 -13.18
C GLU A 72 -27.12 26.16 -13.18
N MET A 73 -27.75 26.01 -14.36
CA MET A 73 -29.17 25.70 -14.51
C MET A 73 -29.49 24.21 -14.33
N GLY A 74 -28.47 23.36 -14.18
CA GLY A 74 -28.61 21.91 -14.02
C GLY A 74 -28.07 21.10 -15.20
N PRO A 75 -28.28 19.78 -15.16
CA PRO A 75 -27.90 18.87 -16.23
C PRO A 75 -28.91 18.86 -17.37
N THR A 76 -28.44 18.89 -18.62
CA THR A 76 -29.26 18.72 -19.82
C THR A 76 -28.68 17.63 -20.70
N ILE A 77 -29.53 16.68 -21.10
CA ILE A 77 -29.17 15.58 -22.00
C ILE A 77 -29.75 15.92 -23.38
N GLU A 78 -28.90 15.96 -24.40
CA GLU A 78 -29.30 16.34 -25.76
C GLU A 78 -29.60 15.14 -26.66
N ASN A 79 -29.05 13.96 -26.32
CA ASN A 79 -29.13 12.78 -27.15
C ASN A 79 -30.11 11.74 -26.58
N GLU A 80 -31.02 11.25 -27.43
CA GLU A 80 -32.04 10.25 -27.08
C GLU A 80 -31.43 8.91 -26.63
N HIS A 81 -30.30 8.48 -27.23
CA HIS A 81 -29.64 7.20 -26.88
C HIS A 81 -29.13 7.15 -25.43
N PHE A 82 -28.80 8.31 -24.87
CA PHE A 82 -28.26 8.46 -23.53
C PHE A 82 -29.29 9.01 -22.52
N MET A 83 -30.54 9.20 -22.96
CA MET A 83 -31.61 9.70 -22.13
C MET A 83 -31.88 8.75 -20.95
N ASP A 84 -32.10 9.33 -19.76
CA ASP A 84 -32.36 8.62 -18.49
C ASP A 84 -31.28 7.60 -18.05
N ARG A 85 -30.10 7.61 -18.68
CA ARG A 85 -28.96 6.73 -18.34
C ARG A 85 -27.75 7.47 -17.82
N LEU A 86 -27.63 8.76 -18.11
CA LEU A 86 -26.51 9.61 -17.70
C LEU A 86 -26.83 10.34 -16.41
N ASP A 87 -25.98 10.14 -15.40
CA ASP A 87 -26.06 10.83 -14.12
C ASP A 87 -24.79 11.63 -13.82
N TRP A 88 -24.96 12.79 -13.17
CA TRP A 88 -23.83 13.58 -12.69
C TRP A 88 -23.21 12.98 -11.42
N ASN A 89 -21.92 12.64 -11.49
CA ASN A 89 -21.13 12.18 -10.34
C ASN A 89 -19.99 13.16 -9.97
N GLY A 90 -19.88 14.30 -10.64
CA GLY A 90 -18.86 15.31 -10.38
C GLY A 90 -19.14 16.20 -9.17
N SER A 91 -18.41 17.31 -9.09
CA SER A 91 -18.60 18.33 -8.03
C SER A 91 -19.99 18.97 -8.14
N LYS A 92 -20.77 18.91 -7.06
CA LYS A 92 -22.15 19.46 -6.98
C LYS A 92 -22.29 20.69 -6.09
N ARG A 93 -21.28 20.98 -5.27
CA ARG A 93 -21.39 21.92 -4.14
C ARG A 93 -21.10 23.37 -4.52
N SER A 94 -20.42 23.60 -5.64
CA SER A 94 -19.96 24.91 -6.07
C SER A 94 -19.92 25.02 -7.58
N ASN A 95 -20.04 26.23 -8.10
CA ASN A 95 -19.91 26.54 -9.54
C ASN A 95 -18.46 26.36 -10.03
N ASP A 96 -17.48 26.25 -9.13
CA ASP A 96 -16.11 25.86 -9.43
C ASP A 96 -15.99 24.34 -9.65
N ILE A 97 -16.35 23.90 -10.86
CA ILE A 97 -16.31 22.48 -11.22
C ILE A 97 -14.89 22.07 -11.63
N GLN A 98 -14.28 21.21 -10.81
CA GLN A 98 -12.97 20.60 -11.09
C GLN A 98 -13.08 19.13 -11.49
N ASP A 99 -13.98 18.39 -10.83
CA ASP A 99 -14.37 17.02 -11.20
C ASP A 99 -15.69 17.07 -11.97
N ALA A 100 -15.63 16.65 -13.23
CA ALA A 100 -16.72 16.58 -14.18
C ALA A 100 -17.08 15.14 -14.56
N SER A 101 -16.97 14.21 -13.61
CA SER A 101 -17.31 12.82 -13.86
C SER A 101 -18.81 12.58 -14.07
N ILE A 102 -19.12 11.76 -15.07
CA ILE A 102 -20.47 11.29 -15.38
C ILE A 102 -20.56 9.79 -15.15
N TYR A 103 -21.76 9.32 -14.83
CA TYR A 103 -22.06 7.91 -14.61
C TYR A 103 -23.01 7.43 -15.70
N ILE A 104 -22.64 6.35 -16.39
CA ILE A 104 -23.47 5.69 -17.40
C ILE A 104 -24.11 4.48 -16.75
N LEU A 105 -25.44 4.45 -16.68
CA LEU A 105 -26.23 3.31 -16.21
C LEU A 105 -26.42 2.29 -17.33
N ASN A 106 -26.27 1.01 -16.99
CA ASN A 106 -26.44 -0.14 -17.88
C ASN A 106 -25.66 0.02 -19.19
N VAL A 107 -24.33 -0.09 -19.14
CA VAL A 107 -23.47 0.05 -20.31
C VAL A 107 -23.75 -1.05 -21.35
N THR A 108 -23.80 -0.66 -22.63
CA THR A 108 -24.03 -1.54 -23.78
C THR A 108 -22.83 -1.49 -24.74
N LEU A 109 -22.70 -2.49 -25.62
CA LEU A 109 -21.59 -2.55 -26.59
C LEU A 109 -21.56 -1.33 -27.55
N ASN A 110 -22.72 -0.69 -27.78
CA ASN A 110 -22.86 0.49 -28.63
C ASN A 110 -22.27 1.75 -27.98
N ASP A 111 -22.06 1.74 -26.67
CA ASP A 111 -21.45 2.86 -25.93
C ASP A 111 -19.91 2.85 -26.06
N SER A 112 -19.33 1.87 -26.76
CA SER A 112 -17.90 1.86 -27.04
C SER A 112 -17.53 2.95 -28.05
N GLY A 113 -16.58 3.79 -27.68
CA GLY A 113 -16.19 4.93 -28.48
C GLY A 113 -15.20 5.84 -27.77
N THR A 114 -15.10 7.06 -28.29
CA THR A 114 -14.26 8.12 -27.75
C THR A 114 -15.15 9.20 -27.15
N TYR A 115 -14.94 9.47 -25.87
CA TYR A 115 -15.60 10.55 -25.15
C TYR A 115 -14.66 11.73 -25.00
N ARG A 116 -15.18 12.94 -25.16
CA ARG A 116 -14.43 14.18 -24.97
C ARG A 116 -15.21 15.09 -24.06
N CYS A 117 -14.61 15.48 -22.95
CA CYS A 117 -15.14 16.50 -22.07
C CYS A 117 -14.46 17.84 -22.36
N PHE A 118 -15.24 18.91 -22.35
CA PHE A 118 -14.79 20.29 -22.41
C PHE A 118 -15.14 21.00 -21.11
N PHE A 119 -14.16 21.73 -20.59
CA PHE A 119 -14.32 22.63 -19.47
C PHE A 119 -14.27 24.05 -19.98
N ASN A 120 -15.42 24.69 -20.08
CA ASN A 120 -15.56 26.11 -20.39
C ASN A 120 -15.58 26.86 -19.06
N ARG A 121 -14.42 27.40 -18.64
CA ARG A 121 -14.27 28.06 -17.34
C ARG A 121 -14.05 29.54 -17.48
N ILE A 122 -14.66 30.30 -16.60
CA ILE A 122 -14.44 31.73 -16.42
C ILE A 122 -13.73 31.91 -15.09
N LEU A 123 -12.47 32.36 -15.16
CA LEU A 123 -11.65 32.69 -13.99
C LEU A 123 -11.87 34.17 -13.65
N THR A 124 -12.37 34.44 -12.45
CA THR A 124 -12.60 35.81 -11.98
C THR A 124 -11.40 36.27 -11.15
N TYR A 125 -10.61 37.18 -11.71
CA TYR A 125 -9.57 37.91 -10.98
C TYR A 125 -10.13 39.23 -10.45
N GLU A 126 -9.35 39.96 -9.65
CA GLU A 126 -9.81 41.24 -9.06
C GLU A 126 -10.13 42.31 -10.11
N ASN A 127 -9.46 42.29 -11.27
CA ASN A 127 -9.51 43.38 -12.26
C ASN A 127 -10.07 42.96 -13.63
N TYR A 128 -10.19 41.67 -13.91
CA TYR A 128 -10.68 41.17 -15.20
C TYR A 128 -11.11 39.71 -15.08
N GLU A 129 -11.85 39.25 -16.08
CA GLU A 129 -12.26 37.85 -16.22
C GLU A 129 -11.51 37.20 -17.37
N PHE A 130 -11.08 35.96 -17.18
CA PHE A 130 -10.36 35.19 -18.21
C PHE A 130 -11.11 33.91 -18.50
N THR A 131 -11.50 33.71 -19.76
CA THR A 131 -12.15 32.47 -20.20
C THR A 131 -11.10 31.50 -20.72
N THR A 132 -11.15 30.26 -20.23
CA THR A 132 -10.27 29.17 -20.65
C THR A 132 -11.09 27.94 -21.01
N VAL A 133 -10.69 27.27 -22.09
CA VAL A 133 -11.32 26.06 -22.58
C VAL A 133 -10.29 24.93 -22.56
N VAL A 134 -10.56 23.89 -21.77
CA VAL A 134 -9.69 22.71 -21.68
C VAL A 134 -10.49 21.51 -22.13
N SER A 135 -9.90 20.67 -22.99
CA SER A 135 -10.51 19.40 -23.39
C SER A 135 -9.68 18.22 -22.93
N LYS A 136 -10.36 17.16 -22.49
CA LYS A 136 -9.75 15.85 -22.18
C LYS A 136 -10.50 14.78 -22.95
N VAL A 137 -9.77 13.74 -23.35
CA VAL A 137 -10.30 12.64 -24.16
C VAL A 137 -10.18 11.36 -23.35
N VAL A 138 -11.26 10.59 -23.33
CA VAL A 138 -11.35 9.29 -22.65
C VAL A 138 -11.80 8.25 -23.67
N TYR A 139 -11.07 7.15 -23.75
CA TYR A 139 -11.41 6.04 -24.65
C TYR A 139 -12.15 4.97 -23.86
N LEU A 140 -13.37 4.65 -24.26
CA LEU A 140 -14.19 3.63 -23.60
C LEU A 140 -14.31 2.40 -24.50
N THR A 141 -13.89 1.27 -23.96
CA THR A 141 -14.06 -0.05 -24.54
C THR A 141 -14.98 -0.88 -23.66
N VAL A 142 -16.01 -1.46 -24.26
CA VAL A 142 -16.99 -2.26 -23.54
C VAL A 142 -16.69 -3.73 -23.80
N VAL A 143 -16.56 -4.50 -22.74
CA VAL A 143 -16.25 -5.94 -22.75
C VAL A 143 -17.37 -6.72 -22.06
N ASP A 144 -17.59 -7.97 -22.46
CA ASP A 144 -18.67 -8.80 -21.88
C ASP A 144 -18.50 -9.04 -20.37
N LYS A 145 -17.26 -9.03 -19.88
CA LYS A 145 -16.94 -9.20 -18.46
C LYS A 145 -15.75 -8.33 -18.08
N ALA A 146 -15.93 -7.53 -17.02
CA ALA A 146 -14.86 -6.70 -16.47
C ALA A 146 -13.66 -7.56 -16.05
N THR A 147 -12.49 -7.26 -16.61
CA THR A 147 -11.23 -7.93 -16.30
C THR A 147 -10.51 -7.23 -15.14
N ARG A 148 -9.87 -8.01 -14.27
CA ARG A 148 -9.02 -7.45 -13.21
C ARG A 148 -7.75 -6.89 -13.86
N GLY A 149 -7.32 -5.70 -13.46
CA GLY A 149 -6.15 -5.03 -14.04
C GLY A 149 -4.92 -5.95 -14.02
N THR A 150 -4.23 -6.06 -15.16
CA THR A 150 -3.06 -6.93 -15.33
C THR A 150 -1.98 -6.67 -14.28
N ALA A 151 -1.78 -5.39 -13.91
CA ALA A 151 -0.86 -4.98 -12.86
C ALA A 151 -1.22 -5.60 -11.49
N SER A 152 -2.50 -5.69 -11.13
CA SER A 152 -2.93 -6.35 -9.89
C SER A 152 -2.57 -7.83 -9.90
N ILE A 153 -2.86 -8.53 -11.00
CA ILE A 153 -2.56 -9.96 -11.13
C ILE A 153 -1.04 -10.21 -11.05
N VAL A 154 -0.25 -9.42 -11.77
CA VAL A 154 1.21 -9.54 -11.78
C VAL A 154 1.79 -9.25 -10.40
N SER A 155 1.32 -8.21 -9.71
CA SER A 155 1.80 -7.86 -8.36
C SER A 155 1.53 -8.97 -7.34
N GLU A 156 0.37 -9.64 -7.43
CA GLU A 156 0.01 -10.75 -6.56
C GLU A 156 0.93 -11.97 -6.79
N VAL A 157 1.14 -12.33 -8.06
CA VAL A 157 2.06 -13.43 -8.42
C VAL A 157 3.50 -13.14 -7.98
N MET A 158 4.00 -11.93 -8.26
CA MET A 158 5.37 -11.53 -7.89
C MET A 158 5.57 -11.49 -6.38
N MET A 159 4.55 -11.10 -5.62
CA MET A 159 4.56 -11.18 -4.16
C MET A 159 4.77 -12.63 -3.69
N TYR A 160 3.97 -13.58 -4.20
CA TYR A 160 4.11 -14.99 -3.81
C TYR A 160 5.46 -15.60 -4.20
N VAL A 161 5.96 -15.31 -5.41
CA VAL A 161 7.29 -15.77 -5.87
C VAL A 161 8.39 -15.26 -4.93
N SER A 162 8.32 -13.98 -4.52
CA SER A 162 9.30 -13.39 -3.61
C SER A 162 9.23 -14.02 -2.22
N ILE A 163 8.02 -14.24 -1.69
CA ILE A 163 7.82 -14.89 -0.38
C ILE A 163 8.38 -16.31 -0.39
N ILE A 164 8.04 -17.12 -1.40
CA ILE A 164 8.51 -18.51 -1.51
C ILE A 164 10.03 -18.55 -1.68
N GLY A 165 10.59 -17.67 -2.51
CA GLY A 165 12.04 -17.57 -2.71
C GLY A 165 12.81 -17.26 -1.43
N LEU A 166 12.35 -16.26 -0.66
CA LEU A 166 12.94 -15.91 0.63
C LEU A 166 12.79 -17.04 1.65
N GLN A 167 11.64 -17.72 1.69
CA GLN A 167 11.41 -18.83 2.60
C GLN A 167 12.37 -20.00 2.31
N VAL A 168 12.52 -20.38 1.04
CA VAL A 168 13.46 -21.44 0.63
C VAL A 168 14.89 -21.05 0.95
N TRP A 169 15.28 -19.80 0.71
CA TRP A 169 16.62 -19.31 1.03
C TRP A 169 16.91 -19.38 2.54
N LEU A 170 15.99 -18.92 3.38
CA LEU A 170 16.12 -19.04 4.84
C LEU A 170 16.17 -20.51 5.30
N LEU A 171 15.39 -21.40 4.69
CA LEU A 171 15.45 -22.84 5.01
C LEU A 171 16.80 -23.44 4.62
N ILE A 172 17.38 -23.03 3.49
CA ILE A 172 18.73 -23.47 3.09
C ILE A 172 19.76 -23.03 4.12
N GLU A 173 19.75 -21.76 4.53
CA GLU A 173 20.66 -21.23 5.56
C GLU A 173 20.46 -21.93 6.92
N MET A 174 19.20 -22.19 7.31
CA MET A 174 18.86 -22.94 8.51
C MET A 174 19.43 -24.36 8.49
N ILE A 175 19.26 -25.09 7.39
CA ILE A 175 19.79 -26.47 7.23
C ILE A 175 21.32 -26.45 7.18
N TYR A 176 21.91 -25.49 6.47
CA TYR A 176 23.36 -25.33 6.36
C TYR A 176 24.00 -25.06 7.73
N CYS A 177 23.46 -24.08 8.47
CA CYS A 177 23.91 -23.78 9.83
C CYS A 177 23.69 -24.96 10.77
N TYR A 178 22.54 -25.62 10.71
CA TYR A 178 22.24 -26.79 11.54
C TYR A 178 23.25 -27.91 11.33
N ARG A 179 23.54 -28.29 10.07
CA ARG A 179 24.53 -29.33 9.76
C ARG A 179 25.93 -28.95 10.24
N LYS A 180 26.31 -27.68 10.09
CA LYS A 180 27.61 -27.18 10.53
C LYS A 180 27.76 -27.24 12.05
N ILE A 181 26.74 -26.82 12.80
CA ILE A 181 26.74 -26.86 14.26
C ILE A 181 26.69 -28.30 14.77
N ALA A 182 25.89 -29.17 14.16
CA ALA A 182 25.82 -30.58 14.54
C ALA A 182 27.19 -31.28 14.42
N ALA A 183 27.94 -31.01 13.35
CA ALA A 183 29.29 -31.54 13.18
C ALA A 183 30.26 -31.05 14.27
N ALA A 184 30.21 -29.76 14.64
CA ALA A 184 31.03 -29.21 15.73
C ALA A 184 30.56 -29.67 17.13
N GLY A 185 29.27 -29.94 17.30
CA GLY A 185 28.67 -30.40 18.56
C GLY A 185 29.10 -31.82 18.94
N GLU A 186 29.32 -32.70 17.97
CA GLU A 186 29.85 -34.06 18.21
C GLU A 186 31.28 -34.01 18.79
N GLU A 187 32.09 -33.03 18.39
CA GLU A 187 33.44 -32.81 18.92
C GLU A 187 33.39 -32.27 20.36
N ALA A 188 32.54 -31.27 20.61
CA ALA A 188 32.32 -30.74 21.95
C ALA A 188 31.76 -31.78 22.94
N LEU A 189 30.88 -32.68 22.49
CA LEU A 189 30.38 -33.80 23.30
C LEU A 189 31.47 -34.81 23.66
N ARG A 190 32.43 -35.07 22.77
CA ARG A 190 33.60 -35.93 23.05
C ARG A 190 34.53 -35.29 24.06
N GLU A 191 34.80 -33.99 23.94
CA GLU A 191 35.60 -33.25 24.91
C GLU A 191 34.92 -33.19 26.28
N ALA A 192 33.61 -32.95 26.33
CA ALA A 192 32.84 -32.99 27.57
C ALA A 192 32.84 -34.39 28.22
N ALA A 193 32.67 -35.47 27.44
CA ALA A 193 32.73 -36.84 27.96
C ALA A 193 34.12 -37.22 28.48
N TYR A 194 35.20 -36.75 27.84
CA TYR A 194 36.58 -36.94 28.31
C TYR A 194 36.85 -36.17 29.61
N VAL A 195 36.36 -34.93 29.72
CA VAL A 195 36.44 -34.13 30.95
C VAL A 195 35.66 -34.78 32.10
N ASP A 196 34.49 -35.35 31.83
CA ASP A 196 33.69 -36.04 32.86
C ASP A 196 34.32 -37.38 33.31
N GLN A 197 34.98 -38.10 32.38
CA GLN A 197 35.83 -39.25 32.70
C GLN A 197 37.07 -38.88 33.52
N LEU A 198 37.69 -37.74 33.25
CA LEU A 198 38.80 -37.22 34.05
C LEU A 198 38.33 -36.80 35.44
N LYS A 199 37.18 -36.13 35.56
CA LYS A 199 36.60 -35.70 36.84
C LYS A 199 36.24 -36.89 37.74
N SER A 200 35.68 -37.96 37.16
CA SER A 200 35.42 -39.21 37.89
C SER A 200 36.71 -39.95 38.28
N ARG A 201 37.76 -39.97 37.44
CA ARG A 201 39.09 -40.50 37.82
C ARG A 201 39.77 -39.70 38.94
N ILE A 202 39.63 -38.37 38.96
CA ILE A 202 40.18 -37.50 40.02
C ILE A 202 39.43 -37.72 41.34
N HIS A 203 38.10 -37.89 41.32
CA HIS A 203 37.32 -38.22 42.53
C HIS A 203 37.77 -39.55 43.17
N VAL A 204 38.06 -40.58 42.36
CA VAL A 204 38.57 -41.87 42.86
C VAL A 204 39.98 -41.75 43.47
N VAL A 205 40.83 -40.85 42.96
CA VAL A 205 42.17 -40.58 43.50
C VAL A 205 42.11 -39.76 44.79
N GLN A 206 41.24 -38.76 44.88
CA GLN A 206 41.03 -38.00 46.13
C GLN A 206 40.54 -38.89 47.28
N GLN A 207 39.69 -39.88 47.00
CA GLN A 207 39.23 -40.82 48.02
C GLN A 207 40.32 -41.81 48.48
N LYS A 208 41.34 -42.07 47.63
CA LYS A 208 42.54 -42.86 47.99
C LYS A 208 43.61 -42.06 48.73
N LEU A 209 43.77 -40.76 48.47
CA LEU A 209 44.74 -39.92 49.20
C LEU A 209 44.28 -39.57 50.62
N CYS A 210 42.97 -39.58 50.90
CA CYS A 210 42.43 -39.29 52.22
C CYS A 210 42.67 -40.40 53.27
N PHE A 211 43.24 -41.55 52.87
CA PHE A 211 43.51 -42.68 53.77
C PHE A 211 44.91 -42.70 54.39
N SER A 212 45.79 -41.72 54.13
CA SER A 212 47.18 -41.78 54.63
C SER A 212 47.62 -40.72 55.65
N PHE A 213 46.89 -39.64 55.92
CA PHE A 213 47.35 -38.66 56.92
C PHE A 213 46.20 -37.99 57.71
N PRO A 214 46.14 -38.16 59.05
CA PRO A 214 45.19 -37.47 59.90
C PRO A 214 45.74 -36.13 60.42
N SER A 215 44.89 -35.11 60.35
CA SER A 215 44.83 -33.90 61.20
C SER A 215 46.13 -33.09 61.45
N ARG A 216 46.23 -31.94 60.78
CA ARG A 216 46.29 -30.62 61.46
C ARG A 216 46.24 -29.46 60.46
N ASN A 217 45.38 -28.50 60.80
CA ASN A 217 45.28 -27.12 60.33
C ASN A 217 44.88 -26.87 58.88
N ALA A 218 43.63 -26.42 58.76
CA ALA A 218 43.09 -25.64 57.68
C ALA A 218 43.84 -24.31 57.55
N GLU A 219 44.36 -24.05 56.36
CA GLU A 219 44.24 -22.81 55.59
C GLU A 219 45.14 -22.95 54.37
N TYR A 220 44.71 -22.38 53.25
CA TYR A 220 45.34 -22.44 51.93
C TYR A 220 45.21 -23.77 51.17
N LEU A 221 44.09 -23.93 50.47
CA LEU A 221 44.02 -24.25 49.03
C LEU A 221 42.57 -24.57 48.64
N ALA A 222 41.68 -23.59 48.76
CA ALA A 222 40.44 -23.58 47.98
C ALA A 222 40.69 -22.73 46.74
N ILE A 223 41.48 -23.25 45.79
CA ILE A 223 41.58 -22.63 44.47
C ILE A 223 40.69 -23.43 43.53
N ALA A 224 39.61 -22.75 43.14
CA ALA A 224 38.74 -23.00 41.99
C ALA A 224 37.92 -24.31 42.01
N SER A 225 36.86 -24.31 42.81
CA SER A 225 35.59 -24.94 42.42
C SER A 225 34.50 -23.87 42.31
N GLU A 226 34.61 -23.01 41.30
CA GLU A 226 33.51 -22.13 40.91
C GLU A 226 33.25 -22.32 39.42
N SER A 227 32.58 -23.43 39.09
CA SER A 227 31.75 -23.53 37.89
C SER A 227 30.40 -22.93 38.29
N LYS A 228 30.25 -21.64 37.99
CA LYS A 228 28.96 -20.96 37.93
C LYS A 228 28.73 -20.68 36.45
N ASP A 229 28.11 -21.63 35.77
CA ASP A 229 27.62 -21.44 34.42
C ASP A 229 26.57 -20.33 34.44
N ASN A 230 26.98 -19.12 34.08
CA ASN A 230 26.06 -18.05 33.72
C ASN A 230 25.48 -18.35 32.33
N CYS A 231 24.51 -19.26 32.30
CA CYS A 231 23.44 -19.27 31.31
C CYS A 231 22.17 -18.73 31.97
N ALA A 232 21.98 -17.42 31.94
CA ALA A 232 20.67 -16.80 32.15
C ALA A 232 20.65 -15.45 31.42
N GLY A 233 19.75 -15.33 30.44
CA GLY A 233 19.58 -14.11 29.66
C GLY A 233 19.11 -12.93 30.50
N ALA A 234 19.52 -11.74 30.06
CA ALA A 234 18.82 -10.50 30.34
C ALA A 234 19.09 -9.54 29.18
N GLN A 235 18.00 -9.08 28.57
CA GLN A 235 17.98 -7.93 27.66
C GLN A 235 18.54 -6.67 28.35
N VAL A 236 19.10 -5.74 27.58
CA VAL A 236 18.78 -4.28 27.54
C VAL A 236 19.91 -3.51 26.82
N GLY A 237 19.51 -2.54 26.00
CA GLY A 237 20.31 -1.42 25.47
C GLY A 237 20.42 -1.46 23.95
N GLU A 238 20.05 -0.44 23.17
CA GLU A 238 19.56 0.93 23.42
C GLU A 238 18.85 1.40 22.14
#